data_AF-M7UAI9-F1
#
_entry.id   AF-M7UAI9-F1
#
_cell.length_a   1.000
_cell.length_b   1.000
_cell.length_c   1.000
_cell.angle_alpha   90.00
_cell.angle_beta   90.00
_cell.angle_gamma   90.00
#
_symmetry.space_group_name_H-M   'P 1'
#
loop_
_entity.id
_entity.type
_entity.pdbx_description
1 polymer ?
#
loop_
_entity_poly.entity_id
_entity_poly.type
_entity_poly.pdbx_seq_one_letter_code
_entity_poly.pdbx_strand_id
1 'polypeptide(L)'
;MEYILTSKDITPQEAERIGWINKAFDSSQEMYQYISEITSRLTLFPRGGVLAAKAAINYRANPLRADYERDVGFFGPLLANPDFPQILSKATALTKNFTAGEAELNFGEDVVQIYE
;
A
#
# COMPACT_ATOMS: atom_id res chain seq x y z
N MET A 1 -5.75 -9.19 -8.49
CA MET A 1 -4.54 -9.73 -9.14
C MET A 1 -3.89 -8.69 -10.03
N GLU A 2 -4.64 -8.00 -10.90
CA GLU A 2 -4.15 -6.93 -11.79
C GLU A 2 -3.03 -6.08 -11.19
N TYR A 3 -3.31 -5.27 -10.16
CA TYR A 3 -2.31 -4.36 -9.59
C TYR A 3 -1.08 -5.03 -8.96
N ILE A 4 -1.23 -6.24 -8.42
CA ILE A 4 -0.11 -7.00 -7.85
C ILE A 4 0.82 -7.50 -8.95
N LEU A 5 0.27 -7.93 -10.09
CA LEU A 5 1.05 -8.52 -11.17
C LEU A 5 1.56 -7.49 -12.19
N THR A 6 0.86 -6.38 -12.36
CA THR A 6 1.27 -5.33 -13.30
C THR A 6 2.18 -4.29 -12.66
N SER A 7 2.23 -4.22 -11.31
CA SER A 7 3.01 -3.22 -10.57
C SER A 7 2.71 -1.76 -10.99
N LYS A 8 1.51 -1.51 -11.50
CA LYS A 8 1.12 -0.19 -12.01
C LYS A 8 0.71 0.72 -10.86
N ASP A 9 0.99 2.00 -11.04
CA ASP A 9 0.43 3.04 -10.20
C ASP A 9 -1.09 3.13 -10.38
N ILE A 10 -1.77 3.58 -9.33
CA ILE A 10 -3.22 3.68 -9.26
C ILE A 10 -3.61 5.08 -8.81
N THR A 11 -4.61 5.67 -9.47
CA THR A 11 -5.14 6.97 -9.07
C THR A 11 -6.00 6.84 -7.81
N PRO A 12 -6.19 7.92 -7.03
CA PRO A 12 -7.05 7.88 -5.85
C PRO A 12 -8.49 7.43 -6.16
N GLN A 13 -9.07 7.90 -7.26
CA GLN A 13 -10.45 7.55 -7.66
C GLN A 13 -10.58 6.06 -7.98
N GLU A 14 -9.59 5.50 -8.65
CA GLU A 14 -9.58 4.07 -8.96
C GLU A 14 -9.35 3.23 -7.71
N ALA A 15 -8.45 3.68 -6.82
CA ALA A 15 -8.22 3.04 -5.53
C ALA A 15 -9.47 3.03 -4.64
N GLU A 16 -10.27 4.10 -4.64
CA GLU A 16 -11.58 4.13 -3.97
C GLU A 16 -12.55 3.13 -4.64
N ARG A 17 -12.65 3.15 -5.97
CA ARG A 17 -13.57 2.30 -6.74
C ARG A 17 -13.37 0.80 -6.46
N ILE A 18 -12.12 0.36 -6.30
CA ILE A 18 -11.79 -1.05 -6.01
C ILE A 18 -11.74 -1.38 -4.52
N GLY A 19 -11.91 -0.38 -3.63
CA GLY A 19 -11.90 -0.57 -2.18
C GLY A 19 -10.51 -0.68 -1.56
N TRP A 20 -9.45 -0.21 -2.23
CA TRP A 20 -8.11 -0.14 -1.64
C TRP A 20 -8.03 0.98 -0.60
N ILE A 21 -8.66 2.12 -0.89
CA ILE A 21 -8.84 3.22 0.07
C ILE A 21 -10.33 3.46 0.32
N ASN A 22 -10.66 4.08 1.46
CA ASN A 22 -12.05 4.35 1.80
C ASN A 22 -12.68 5.48 0.97
N LYS A 23 -11.89 6.51 0.63
CA LYS A 23 -12.36 7.71 -0.06
C LYS A 23 -11.21 8.50 -0.70
N ALA A 24 -11.41 8.94 -1.93
CA ALA A 24 -10.61 9.92 -2.64
C ALA A 24 -11.21 11.33 -2.50
N PHE A 25 -10.36 12.33 -2.65
CA PHE A 25 -10.71 13.75 -2.52
C PHE A 25 -10.06 14.53 -3.65
N ASP A 26 -10.73 15.60 -4.09
CA ASP A 26 -10.21 16.47 -5.16
C ASP A 26 -9.20 17.48 -4.62
N SER A 27 -9.20 17.73 -3.31
CA SER A 27 -8.21 18.59 -2.65
C SER A 27 -7.78 18.07 -1.28
N SER A 28 -6.56 18.46 -0.88
CA SER A 28 -6.06 18.19 0.47
C SER A 28 -6.90 18.87 1.55
N GLN A 29 -7.49 20.03 1.26
CA GLN A 29 -8.35 20.75 2.20
C GLN A 29 -9.60 19.93 2.55
N GLU A 30 -10.31 19.40 1.54
CA GLU A 30 -11.48 18.53 1.75
C GLU A 30 -11.10 17.27 2.52
N MET A 31 -9.96 16.65 2.15
CA MET A 31 -9.45 15.48 2.85
C MET A 31 -9.21 15.79 4.34
N TYR A 32 -8.54 16.89 4.67
CA TYR A 32 -8.25 17.26 6.05
C TYR A 32 -9.52 17.59 6.84
N GLN A 33 -10.50 18.25 6.22
CA GLN A 33 -11.80 18.52 6.86
C GLN A 33 -12.52 17.21 7.18
N TYR A 34 -12.61 16.29 6.22
CA TYR A 34 -13.22 14.98 6.40
C TYR A 34 -12.54 14.16 7.52
N ILE A 35 -11.21 14.12 7.54
CA ILE A 35 -10.45 13.43 8.60
C ILE A 35 -10.69 14.10 9.97
N SER A 36 -10.74 15.43 10.02
CA SER A 36 -11.01 16.17 11.25
C SER A 36 -12.39 15.85 11.81
N GLU A 37 -13.41 15.76 10.96
CA GLU A 37 -14.76 15.39 11.37
C GLU A 37 -14.82 13.96 11.93
N ILE A 38 -14.16 13.00 11.27
CA ILE A 38 -14.12 11.61 11.77
C ILE A 38 -13.42 11.54 13.12
N THR A 39 -12.23 12.13 13.22
CA THR A 39 -11.43 12.07 14.46
C THR A 39 -12.13 12.77 15.60
N SER A 40 -12.78 13.92 15.34
CA SER A 40 -13.60 14.64 16.32
C SER A 40 -14.81 13.84 16.81
N ARG A 41 -15.38 12.96 15.97
CA ARG A 41 -16.44 12.05 16.41
C ARG A 41 -15.90 10.90 17.27
N LEU A 42 -14.77 10.32 16.87
CA LEU A 42 -14.17 9.19 17.59
C LEU A 42 -13.74 9.55 19.01
N THR A 43 -13.36 10.81 19.27
CA THR A 43 -12.98 11.28 20.61
C THR A 43 -14.15 11.36 21.58
N LEU A 44 -15.40 11.40 21.09
CA LEU A 44 -16.60 11.47 21.92
C LEU A 44 -17.04 10.08 22.42
N PHE A 45 -16.59 9.00 21.79
CA PHE A 45 -17.07 7.66 22.10
C PHE A 45 -16.34 7.04 23.30
N PRO A 46 -17.04 6.26 24.15
CA PRO A 46 -16.39 5.51 25.21
C PRO A 46 -15.32 4.59 24.65
N ARG A 47 -14.10 4.68 25.19
CA ARG A 47 -12.94 3.88 24.76
C ARG A 47 -13.26 2.39 24.66
N GLY A 48 -14.01 1.84 25.62
CA GLY A 48 -14.40 0.43 25.63
C GLY A 48 -15.23 0.03 24.41
N GLY A 49 -16.15 0.89 23.95
CA GLY A 49 -16.97 0.65 22.76
C GLY A 49 -16.14 0.64 21.48
N VAL A 50 -15.22 1.60 21.33
CA VAL A 50 -14.31 1.67 20.17
C VAL A 50 -13.42 0.42 20.11
N LEU A 51 -12.87 -0.01 21.24
CA LEU A 51 -12.03 -1.21 21.32
C LEU A 51 -12.81 -2.49 20.96
N ALA A 52 -14.03 -2.65 21.51
CA ALA A 52 -14.86 -3.81 21.22
C ALA A 52 -15.24 -3.89 19.73
N ALA A 53 -15.64 -2.76 19.13
CA ALA A 53 -15.95 -2.69 17.70
C ALA A 53 -14.73 -3.04 16.83
N LYS A 54 -13.56 -2.47 17.13
CA LYS A 54 -12.32 -2.78 16.42
C LYS A 54 -11.95 -4.26 16.52
N ALA A 55 -12.07 -4.86 17.70
CA ALA A 55 -11.78 -6.27 17.91
C ALA A 55 -12.71 -7.17 17.08
N ALA A 56 -14.02 -6.89 17.06
CA ALA A 56 -14.99 -7.65 16.29
C ALA A 56 -14.75 -7.57 14.77
N ILE A 57 -14.40 -6.38 14.26
CA ILE A 57 -14.07 -6.18 12.84
C ILE A 57 -12.78 -6.92 12.48
N ASN A 58 -11.71 -6.73 13.25
CA ASN A 58 -10.41 -7.36 13.00
C ASN A 58 -10.50 -8.89 13.02
N TYR A 59 -11.35 -9.45 13.88
CA TYR A 59 -11.58 -10.90 13.93
C TYR A 59 -12.10 -11.47 12.59
N ARG A 60 -12.81 -10.67 11.79
CA ARG A 60 -13.36 -11.10 10.49
C ARG A 60 -12.53 -10.63 9.29
N ALA A 61 -11.84 -9.50 9.41
CA ALA A 61 -11.16 -8.85 8.30
C ALA A 61 -9.66 -9.19 8.21
N ASN A 62 -9.00 -9.52 9.33
CA ASN A 62 -7.57 -9.80 9.31
C ASN A 62 -7.30 -11.25 8.88
N PRO A 63 -6.19 -11.48 8.14
CA PRO A 63 -5.74 -12.84 7.86
C PRO A 63 -5.34 -13.56 9.16
N LEU A 64 -5.38 -14.89 9.13
CA LEU A 64 -4.82 -15.67 10.23
C LEU A 64 -3.30 -15.52 10.23
N ARG A 65 -2.67 -15.73 11.39
CA ARG A 65 -1.20 -15.73 11.51
C ARG A 65 -0.55 -16.69 10.50
N ALA A 66 -1.12 -17.88 10.35
CA ALA A 66 -0.59 -18.89 9.44
C ALA A 66 -0.66 -18.46 7.95
N ASP A 67 -1.67 -17.68 7.57
CA ASP A 67 -1.79 -17.14 6.21
C ASP A 67 -0.73 -16.07 5.97
N TYR A 68 -0.53 -15.16 6.94
CA TYR A 68 0.55 -14.18 6.89
C TYR A 68 1.95 -14.84 6.81
N GLU A 69 2.20 -15.85 7.64
CA GLU A 69 3.46 -16.61 7.63
C GLU A 69 3.67 -17.31 6.29
N ARG A 70 2.59 -17.78 5.65
CA ARG A 70 2.64 -18.36 4.31
C ARG A 70 3.00 -17.31 3.25
N ASP A 71 2.40 -16.13 3.29
CA ASP A 71 2.74 -15.03 2.37
C ASP A 71 4.21 -14.62 2.49
N VAL A 72 4.72 -14.50 3.73
CA VAL A 72 6.15 -14.26 3.99
C VAL A 72 7.01 -15.42 3.45
N GLY A 73 6.56 -16.66 3.64
CA GLY A 73 7.21 -17.85 3.11
C GLY A 73 7.28 -17.90 1.58
N PHE A 74 6.35 -17.24 0.88
CA PHE A 74 6.43 -17.05 -0.58
C PHE A 74 7.38 -15.93 -0.98
N PHE A 75 7.38 -14.81 -0.25
CA PHE A 75 8.20 -13.64 -0.59
C PHE A 75 9.70 -13.85 -0.28
N GLY A 76 10.04 -14.41 0.88
CA GLY A 76 11.43 -14.55 1.34
C GLY A 76 12.36 -15.24 0.34
N PRO A 77 11.98 -16.41 -0.22
CA PRO A 77 12.80 -17.10 -1.23
C PRO A 77 13.05 -16.29 -2.50
N LEU A 78 12.17 -15.36 -2.87
CA LEU A 78 12.35 -14.52 -4.06
C LEU A 78 13.55 -13.57 -3.90
N LEU A 79 13.86 -13.14 -2.67
CA LEU A 79 15.02 -12.30 -2.38
C LEU A 79 16.34 -13.08 -2.49
N ALA A 80 16.30 -14.41 -2.37
CA ALA A 80 17.44 -15.30 -2.54
C ALA A 80 17.62 -15.74 -4.01
N ASN A 81 16.78 -15.25 -4.93
CA ASN A 81 16.93 -15.53 -6.35
C ASN A 81 18.29 -15.01 -6.84
N PRO A 82 19.11 -15.83 -7.54
CA PRO A 82 20.39 -15.41 -8.11
C PRO A 82 20.33 -14.16 -8.99
N ASP A 83 19.18 -13.86 -9.59
CA ASP A 83 18.94 -12.69 -10.45
C ASP A 83 18.61 -11.41 -9.67
N PHE A 84 18.26 -11.54 -8.38
CA PHE A 84 17.83 -10.41 -7.55
C PHE A 84 18.90 -9.32 -7.39
N PRO A 85 20.21 -9.63 -7.18
CA PRO A 85 21.24 -8.61 -7.12
C PRO A 85 21.34 -7.75 -8.39
N GLN A 86 21.15 -8.34 -9.58
CA GLN A 86 21.18 -7.62 -10.85
C GLN A 86 19.95 -6.74 -11.00
N ILE A 87 18.76 -7.25 -10.64
CA ILE A 87 17.51 -6.48 -10.59
C ILE A 87 17.66 -5.27 -9.66
N LEU A 88 18.19 -5.47 -8.45
CA LEU A 88 18.41 -4.40 -7.49
C LEU A 88 19.44 -3.37 -7.98
N SER A 89 20.51 -3.82 -8.65
CA SER A 89 21.50 -2.90 -9.23
C SER A 89 20.89 -2.03 -10.33
N LYS A 90 20.05 -2.60 -11.20
CA LYS A 90 19.32 -1.85 -12.23
C LYS A 90 18.30 -0.89 -11.61
N ALA A 91 17.54 -1.34 -10.61
CA ALA A 91 16.60 -0.49 -9.87
C ALA A 91 17.30 0.70 -9.20
N THR A 92 18.45 0.45 -8.56
CA THR A 92 19.29 1.50 -7.95
C THR A 92 19.80 2.48 -9.00
N ALA A 93 20.20 2.01 -10.17
CA ALA A 93 20.65 2.89 -11.26
C ALA A 93 19.49 3.75 -11.80
N LEU A 94 18.35 3.13 -12.09
CA LEU A 94 17.13 3.78 -12.61
C LEU A 94 16.64 4.89 -11.67
N THR A 95 16.52 4.58 -10.38
CA THR A 95 16.03 5.50 -9.33
C THR A 95 17.10 6.49 -8.84
N LYS A 96 18.31 6.43 -9.41
CA LYS A 96 19.50 7.19 -8.96
C LYS A 96 19.73 7.04 -7.46
N ASN A 97 19.69 5.79 -6.99
CA ASN A 97 19.80 5.39 -5.60
C ASN A 97 18.61 5.89 -4.75
N PHE A 98 17.39 5.57 -5.21
CA PHE A 98 16.12 5.83 -4.50
C PHE A 98 15.91 7.31 -4.14
N THR A 99 16.27 8.20 -5.06
CA THR A 99 16.10 9.65 -4.88
C THR A 99 14.75 10.10 -5.43
N ALA A 100 14.22 11.21 -4.92
CA ALA A 100 12.97 11.82 -5.41
C ALA A 100 13.11 12.47 -6.81
N GLY A 101 13.53 11.68 -7.80
CA GLY A 101 13.57 12.04 -9.22
C GLY A 101 12.45 11.36 -10.01
N GLU A 102 12.43 11.62 -11.33
CA GLU A 102 11.37 11.16 -12.24
C GLU A 102 11.02 9.67 -12.11
N ALA A 103 12.03 8.80 -12.00
CA ALA A 103 11.80 7.36 -11.89
C ALA A 103 11.09 6.94 -10.60
N GLU A 104 11.30 7.64 -9.48
CA GLU A 104 10.53 7.36 -8.24
C GLU A 104 9.15 8.02 -8.29
N LEU A 105 9.01 9.17 -8.97
CA LEU A 105 7.72 9.86 -9.12
C LEU A 105 6.75 9.11 -10.05
N ASN A 106 7.27 8.32 -10.99
CA ASN A 106 6.51 7.56 -11.98
C ASN A 106 6.89 6.07 -11.97
N PHE A 107 7.23 5.53 -10.79
CA PHE A 107 7.84 4.20 -10.68
C PHE A 107 6.97 3.09 -11.28
N GLY A 108 5.64 3.16 -11.19
CA GLY A 108 4.76 2.16 -11.79
C GLY A 108 4.80 2.14 -13.32
N GLU A 109 5.22 3.23 -13.96
CA GLU A 109 5.49 3.28 -15.40
C GLU A 109 6.91 2.81 -15.72
N ASP A 110 7.89 3.25 -14.92
CA ASP A 110 9.32 3.04 -15.20
C ASP A 110 9.87 1.69 -14.73
N VAL A 111 9.17 0.97 -13.84
CA VAL A 111 9.61 -0.31 -13.25
C VAL A 111 9.93 -1.37 -14.31
N VAL A 112 9.31 -1.30 -15.49
CA VAL A 112 9.56 -2.22 -16.60
C VAL A 112 10.97 -2.09 -17.17
N GLN A 113 11.58 -0.89 -17.09
CA GLN A 113 12.94 -0.62 -17.60
C GLN A 113 14.01 -1.39 -16.82
N ILE A 114 13.70 -1.91 -15.64
CA ILE A 114 14.58 -2.81 -14.89
C ILE A 114 14.79 -4.13 -15.66
N TYR A 115 13.83 -4.53 -16.48
CA TYR A 115 13.84 -5.81 -17.19
C TYR A 115 14.25 -5.71 -18.66
N GLU A 116 14.42 -4.49 -19.17
CA GLU A 116 15.03 -4.20 -20.48
C GLU A 116 16.57 -4.25 -20.41
#